data_AF-X0Y3F8-F1
#
_entry.id   AF-X0Y3F8-F1
#
_cell.length_a   1.000
_cell.length_b   1.000
_cell.length_c   1.000
_cell.angle_alpha   90.00
_cell.angle_beta   90.00
_cell.angle_gamma   90.00
#
_symmetry.space_group_name_H-M   'P 1'
#
loop_
_entity.id
_entity.type
_entity.pdbx_description
1 polymer ?
#
loop_
_entity_poly.entity_id
_entity_poly.type
_entity_poly.pdbx_seq_one_letter_code
_entity_poly.pdbx_strand_id
1 'polypeptide(L)'
;IAIKDMFTHLAATVGEQEIHILSAALHLFRYQGSSTATVYVNRVTTDWLPDAAGTNENDVSGLHSEVNSGTPWAAGSFSTSDYDTTVTGSSPWADGYNEQVVVDVTEVIAAIYASGVNYGVVLTADAGGITGRASEHSTHPPSLEITYTYGQPPPTYTLTVHSGSGDGSYFAAAVVSIQADPAPSGQAFDVWIGDTVGIASLHDADTTITMPPTEATITATYQPGIPHTLTVNSGSGDGSYIEGTVVSIQASP
;
A
#
# COMPACT_ATOMS: atom_id res chain seq x y z
N ILE A 1 -3.98 17.30 -4.32
CA ILE A 1 -5.39 17.04 -3.97
C ILE A 1 -5.61 17.69 -2.62
N ALA A 2 -6.36 18.78 -2.56
CA ALA A 2 -6.65 19.37 -1.27
C ALA A 2 -7.79 18.62 -0.60
N ILE A 3 -7.51 17.96 0.53
CA ILE A 3 -8.52 17.32 1.38
C ILE A 3 -8.80 18.30 2.52
N LYS A 4 -9.37 19.49 2.28
CA LYS A 4 -9.48 20.53 3.33
C LYS A 4 -10.51 20.19 4.42
N ASP A 5 -11.54 19.41 4.08
CA ASP A 5 -12.71 19.19 4.94
C ASP A 5 -12.65 17.92 5.80
N MET A 6 -11.47 17.29 5.88
CA MET A 6 -11.32 16.02 6.61
C MET A 6 -11.78 16.12 8.07
N PHE A 7 -11.50 17.23 8.76
CA PHE A 7 -11.81 17.39 10.18
C PHE A 7 -13.28 17.63 10.50
N THR A 8 -14.11 18.02 9.52
CA THR A 8 -15.56 18.20 9.76
C THR A 8 -16.30 16.88 9.59
N HIS A 9 -15.87 16.05 8.65
CA HIS A 9 -16.42 14.71 8.40
C HIS A 9 -15.84 13.65 9.35
N LEU A 10 -14.58 13.83 9.73
CA LEU A 10 -13.84 12.94 10.61
C LEU A 10 -13.13 13.79 11.67
N ALA A 11 -13.82 14.04 12.77
CA ALA A 11 -13.35 14.93 13.81
C ALA A 11 -12.02 14.45 14.42
N ALA A 12 -11.14 15.38 14.80
CA ALA A 12 -9.92 15.03 15.52
C ALA A 12 -10.21 14.44 16.92
N THR A 13 -11.38 14.75 17.49
CA THR A 13 -11.84 14.26 18.79
C THR A 13 -13.34 14.01 18.79
N VAL A 14 -13.78 13.00 19.54
CA VAL A 14 -15.18 12.78 19.92
C VAL A 14 -15.23 12.62 21.43
N GLY A 15 -15.83 13.59 22.13
CA GLY A 15 -15.71 13.68 23.58
C GLY A 15 -14.27 13.99 24.00
N GLU A 16 -13.70 13.17 24.88
CA GLU A 16 -12.29 13.26 25.31
C GLU A 16 -11.36 12.31 24.53
N GLN A 17 -11.89 11.59 23.54
CA GLN A 17 -11.16 10.60 22.79
C GLN A 17 -10.59 11.19 21.50
N GLU A 18 -9.27 11.12 21.34
CA GLU A 18 -8.57 11.51 20.11
C GLU A 18 -8.72 10.45 19.02
N ILE A 19 -8.67 10.88 17.76
CA ILE A 19 -8.66 9.95 16.62
C ILE A 19 -7.27 9.32 16.44
N HIS A 20 -7.25 8.03 16.15
CA HIS A 20 -6.07 7.30 15.73
C HIS A 20 -6.31 6.68 14.36
N ILE A 21 -5.45 7.05 13.41
CA ILE A 21 -5.46 6.51 12.05
C ILE A 21 -4.78 5.16 12.08
N LEU A 22 -5.51 4.11 11.69
CA LEU A 22 -5.01 2.73 11.67
C LEU A 22 -4.44 2.38 10.30
N SER A 23 -5.13 2.82 9.24
CA SER A 23 -4.64 2.77 7.87
C SER A 23 -5.29 3.88 7.06
N ALA A 24 -4.61 4.35 6.03
CA ALA A 24 -5.19 5.21 5.01
C ALA A 24 -4.61 4.93 3.63
N ALA A 25 -5.49 4.82 2.63
CA ALA A 25 -5.13 4.55 1.24
C ALA A 25 -5.71 5.63 0.33
N LEU A 26 -4.84 6.26 -0.48
CA LEU A 26 -5.26 7.18 -1.53
C LEU A 26 -5.31 6.42 -2.85
N HIS A 27 -6.51 6.29 -3.40
CA HIS A 27 -6.76 5.65 -4.68
C HIS A 27 -6.76 6.71 -5.77
N LEU A 28 -5.89 6.51 -6.76
CA LEU A 28 -5.73 7.36 -7.93
C LEU A 28 -5.93 6.53 -9.19
N PHE A 29 -6.28 7.17 -10.30
CA PHE A 29 -6.50 6.46 -11.56
C PHE A 29 -5.77 7.15 -12.70
N ARG A 30 -5.00 6.36 -13.44
CA ARG A 30 -4.29 6.86 -14.62
C ARG A 30 -5.25 7.08 -15.78
N TYR A 31 -5.10 8.20 -16.48
CA TYR A 31 -5.84 8.40 -17.73
C TYR A 31 -5.22 7.62 -18.88
N GLN A 32 -4.00 7.97 -19.29
CA GLN A 32 -3.35 7.43 -20.48
C GLN A 32 -1.82 7.54 -20.41
N GLY A 33 -1.13 6.82 -21.30
CA GLY A 33 0.32 6.78 -21.46
C GLY A 33 1.00 5.75 -20.56
N SER A 34 2.33 5.66 -20.62
CA SER A 34 3.19 4.93 -19.67
C SER A 34 4.05 5.91 -18.86
N SER A 35 4.52 5.51 -17.69
CA SER A 35 5.41 6.32 -16.84
C SER A 35 6.21 5.41 -15.93
N THR A 36 7.52 5.66 -15.86
CA THR A 36 8.39 5.04 -14.84
C THR A 36 8.43 5.86 -13.56
N ALA A 37 7.57 6.87 -13.43
CA ALA A 37 7.60 7.79 -12.30
C ALA A 37 7.05 7.15 -11.03
N THR A 38 7.57 7.59 -9.90
CA THR A 38 6.97 7.36 -8.59
C THR A 38 6.11 8.57 -8.26
N VAL A 39 4.87 8.34 -7.83
CA VAL A 39 4.03 9.39 -7.23
C VAL A 39 4.35 9.49 -5.74
N TYR A 40 4.45 10.72 -5.26
CA TYR A 40 4.64 11.02 -3.84
C TYR A 40 3.46 11.86 -3.33
N VAL A 41 3.00 11.55 -2.13
CA VAL A 41 1.92 12.24 -1.42
C VAL A 41 2.51 12.84 -0.15
N ASN A 42 2.43 14.16 -0.02
CA ASN A 42 3.00 14.89 1.11
C ASN A 42 1.93 15.77 1.75
N ARG A 43 2.01 15.95 3.06
CA ARG A 43 1.16 16.90 3.79
C ARG A 43 1.53 18.33 3.40
N VAL A 44 0.54 19.14 3.06
CA VAL A 44 0.73 20.58 2.82
C VAL A 44 0.86 21.30 4.17
N THR A 45 1.85 22.19 4.29
CA THR A 45 2.17 22.92 5.53
C THR A 45 1.81 24.40 5.46
N THR A 46 1.53 24.93 4.27
CA THR A 46 1.10 26.32 4.07
C THR A 46 -0.38 26.39 3.68
N ASP A 47 -1.08 27.44 4.12
CA ASP A 47 -2.48 27.66 3.74
C ASP A 47 -2.54 28.15 2.28
N TRP A 48 -2.50 27.21 1.35
CA TRP A 48 -2.57 27.46 -0.10
C TRP A 48 -3.99 27.32 -0.65
N LEU A 49 -4.96 27.05 0.22
CA LEU A 49 -6.38 26.93 -0.15
C LEU A 49 -7.03 28.28 0.15
N PRO A 50 -7.09 29.20 -0.83
CA PRO A 50 -7.51 30.57 -0.57
C PRO A 50 -8.92 30.60 0.03
N ASP A 51 -9.04 31.33 1.14
CA ASP A 51 -10.26 31.65 1.87
C ASP A 51 -10.92 30.49 2.64
N ALA A 52 -11.70 30.86 3.65
CA ALA A 52 -12.35 29.95 4.60
C ALA A 52 -13.08 28.80 3.88
N ALA A 53 -13.10 27.62 4.51
CA ALA A 53 -13.77 26.43 4.00
C ALA A 53 -15.16 26.79 3.44
N GLY A 54 -15.38 26.49 2.16
CA GLY A 54 -16.67 26.73 1.50
C GLY A 54 -16.96 28.13 0.98
N THR A 55 -16.03 29.10 1.01
CA THR A 55 -16.33 30.48 0.52
C THR A 55 -15.87 30.81 -0.90
N ASN A 56 -14.91 30.06 -1.45
CA ASN A 56 -14.57 30.13 -2.88
C ASN A 56 -14.68 28.78 -3.61
N GLU A 57 -15.18 27.77 -2.90
CA GLU A 57 -15.47 26.43 -3.43
C GLU A 57 -16.83 26.06 -2.86
N ASN A 58 -17.88 26.06 -3.69
CA ASN A 58 -19.24 25.72 -3.25
C ASN A 58 -19.41 24.25 -2.85
N ASP A 59 -18.34 23.45 -2.88
CA ASP A 59 -18.40 22.14 -2.29
C ASP A 59 -17.04 21.59 -1.85
N VAL A 60 -16.87 21.54 -0.53
CA VAL A 60 -15.81 20.76 0.13
C VAL A 60 -16.40 19.57 0.89
N SER A 61 -17.72 19.35 0.81
CA SER A 61 -18.49 18.36 1.59
C SER A 61 -18.43 16.93 1.03
N GLY A 62 -17.47 16.66 0.13
CA GLY A 62 -17.23 15.32 -0.40
C GLY A 62 -18.29 14.81 -1.38
N LEU A 63 -19.05 15.68 -2.07
CA LEU A 63 -20.05 15.25 -3.06
C LEU A 63 -19.90 15.84 -4.47
N HIS A 64 -19.09 16.88 -4.64
CA HIS A 64 -18.92 17.63 -5.88
C HIS A 64 -17.50 18.17 -5.94
N SER A 65 -16.61 17.33 -6.48
CA SER A 65 -15.73 17.88 -7.49
C SER A 65 -16.66 18.58 -8.51
N GLU A 66 -16.54 19.89 -8.73
CA GLU A 66 -16.84 20.65 -9.96
C GLU A 66 -16.87 22.16 -9.64
N VAL A 67 -16.06 22.92 -10.37
CA VAL A 67 -16.47 24.26 -10.81
C VAL A 67 -16.32 24.28 -12.33
N ASN A 68 -17.45 24.42 -13.03
CA ASN A 68 -17.55 24.45 -14.50
C ASN A 68 -16.82 25.64 -15.19
N SER A 69 -15.97 26.35 -14.46
CA SER A 69 -15.04 27.36 -14.94
C SER A 69 -13.91 27.68 -13.95
N GLY A 70 -13.78 26.90 -12.87
CA GLY A 70 -12.75 27.08 -11.85
C GLY A 70 -11.74 25.95 -11.93
N THR A 71 -10.46 26.29 -11.78
CA THR A 71 -9.37 25.32 -11.86
C THR A 71 -9.61 24.23 -10.81
N PRO A 72 -9.87 22.96 -11.20
CA PRO A 72 -10.20 21.89 -10.23
C PRO A 72 -8.98 21.45 -9.40
N TRP A 73 -7.83 22.05 -9.69
CA TRP A 73 -6.52 21.82 -9.13
C TRP A 73 -5.89 23.18 -9.03
N ALA A 74 -5.46 23.61 -7.85
CA ALA A 74 -4.51 24.72 -7.80
C ALA A 74 -3.20 24.21 -8.42
N ALA A 75 -3.07 24.32 -9.76
CA ALA A 75 -1.80 24.14 -10.44
C ALA A 75 -0.95 25.34 -10.02
N GLY A 76 -0.02 25.08 -9.11
CA GLY A 76 0.88 26.08 -8.54
C GLY A 76 2.29 25.54 -8.54
N SER A 77 3.27 26.44 -8.50
CA SER A 77 4.67 26.09 -8.25
C SER A 77 4.85 25.70 -6.78
N PHE A 78 4.27 24.57 -6.36
CA PHE A 78 4.56 23.99 -5.05
C PHE A 78 6.06 23.72 -4.98
N SER A 79 6.69 24.22 -3.92
CA SER A 79 8.08 23.97 -3.62
C SER A 79 8.19 23.18 -2.32
N THR A 80 9.37 22.67 -2.00
CA THR A 80 9.61 21.94 -0.75
C THR A 80 9.42 22.78 0.51
N SER A 81 9.15 24.09 0.42
CA SER A 81 8.71 24.90 1.56
C SER A 81 7.22 24.84 1.83
N ASP A 82 6.42 24.30 0.91
CA ASP A 82 4.96 24.29 0.98
C ASP A 82 4.40 22.97 1.52
N TYR A 83 5.22 21.92 1.58
CA TYR A 83 4.84 20.60 2.03
C TYR A 83 5.96 19.90 2.79
N ASP A 84 5.54 19.02 3.70
CA ASP A 84 6.43 18.24 4.55
C ASP A 84 6.82 16.94 3.86
N THR A 85 8.12 16.77 3.58
CA THR A 85 8.68 15.55 2.97
C THR A 85 9.22 14.56 4.01
N THR A 86 9.12 14.85 5.31
CA THR A 86 9.60 13.95 6.36
C THR A 86 8.71 12.71 6.50
N VAL A 87 7.43 12.84 6.13
CA VAL A 87 6.44 11.77 6.09
C VAL A 87 5.80 11.79 4.71
N THR A 88 6.05 10.74 3.92
CA THR A 88 5.67 10.68 2.51
C THR A 88 5.03 9.34 2.18
N GLY A 89 3.82 9.36 1.62
CA GLY A 89 3.26 8.20 0.94
C GLY A 89 3.80 8.11 -0.48
N SER A 90 4.14 6.91 -0.97
CA SER A 90 4.63 6.77 -2.34
C SER A 90 4.21 5.47 -3.00
N SER A 91 4.09 5.49 -4.32
CA SER A 91 3.84 4.30 -5.14
C SER A 91 4.42 4.51 -6.54
N PRO A 92 4.88 3.46 -7.23
CA PRO A 92 5.04 3.51 -8.68
C PRO A 92 3.74 3.99 -9.34
N TRP A 93 3.86 4.81 -10.38
CA TRP A 93 2.72 5.22 -11.17
C TRP A 93 2.32 4.09 -12.12
N ALA A 94 1.01 3.89 -12.29
CA ALA A 94 0.46 2.87 -13.17
C ALA A 94 0.86 3.09 -14.64
N ASP A 95 0.89 2.06 -15.47
CA ASP A 95 1.21 2.15 -16.90
C ASP A 95 -0.01 1.96 -17.81
N GLY A 96 -1.11 1.43 -17.27
CA GLY A 96 -2.34 1.12 -17.97
C GLY A 96 -3.34 2.27 -18.06
N TYR A 97 -4.20 2.19 -19.07
CA TYR A 97 -5.38 3.04 -19.21
C TYR A 97 -6.41 2.70 -18.12
N ASN A 98 -6.86 3.69 -17.34
CA ASN A 98 -7.74 3.52 -16.17
C ASN A 98 -7.22 2.54 -15.11
N GLU A 99 -5.91 2.29 -15.08
CA GLU A 99 -5.31 1.46 -14.04
C GLU A 99 -5.29 2.24 -12.71
N GLN A 100 -5.64 1.54 -11.63
CA GLN A 100 -5.66 2.10 -10.28
C GLN A 100 -4.25 2.11 -9.69
N VAL A 101 -3.89 3.21 -9.05
CA VAL A 101 -2.73 3.35 -8.19
C VAL A 101 -3.23 3.51 -6.77
N VAL A 102 -2.74 2.68 -5.85
CA VAL A 102 -3.04 2.78 -4.42
C VAL A 102 -1.78 3.26 -3.72
N VAL A 103 -1.87 4.43 -3.09
CA VAL A 103 -0.76 4.98 -2.29
C VAL A 103 -1.11 4.82 -0.82
N ASP A 104 -0.26 4.13 -0.06
CA ASP A 104 -0.35 4.14 1.40
C ASP A 104 0.01 5.55 1.90
N VAL A 105 -0.95 6.18 2.57
CA VAL A 105 -0.85 7.53 3.12
C VAL A 105 -1.14 7.54 4.62
N THR A 106 -1.06 6.39 5.28
CA THR A 106 -1.39 6.22 6.70
C THR A 106 -0.67 7.24 7.57
N GLU A 107 0.66 7.33 7.44
CA GLU A 107 1.45 8.27 8.23
C GLU A 107 1.20 9.73 7.85
N VAL A 108 0.95 10.02 6.56
CA VAL A 108 0.65 11.38 6.08
C VAL A 108 -0.64 11.90 6.72
N ILE A 109 -1.70 11.07 6.72
CA ILE A 109 -2.98 11.43 7.33
C ILE A 109 -2.85 11.51 8.87
N ALA A 110 -2.11 10.59 9.49
CA ALA A 110 -1.82 10.66 10.92
C ALA A 110 -1.09 11.96 11.30
N ALA A 111 -0.12 12.39 10.49
CA ALA A 111 0.60 13.66 10.68
C ALA A 111 -0.31 14.90 10.52
N ILE A 112 -1.31 14.85 9.64
CA ILE A 112 -2.32 15.91 9.53
C ILE A 112 -3.10 16.03 10.85
N TYR A 113 -3.62 14.93 11.38
CA TYR A 113 -4.34 14.94 12.66
C TYR A 113 -3.46 15.36 13.83
N ALA A 114 -2.24 14.83 13.92
CA ALA A 114 -1.28 15.19 14.97
C ALA A 114 -0.94 16.68 14.98
N SER A 115 -0.99 17.34 13.82
CA SER A 115 -0.75 18.78 13.71
C SER A 115 -1.93 19.65 14.10
N GLY A 116 -3.15 19.09 14.12
CA GLY A 116 -4.39 19.85 14.30
C GLY A 116 -4.73 20.80 13.14
N VAL A 117 -3.98 20.76 12.04
CA VAL A 117 -4.14 21.65 10.89
C VAL A 117 -4.18 20.85 9.59
N ASN A 118 -5.23 21.07 8.82
CA ASN A 118 -5.46 20.38 7.56
C ASN A 118 -5.45 21.35 6.37
N TYR A 119 -4.33 21.41 5.66
CA TYR A 119 -4.18 22.11 4.38
C TYR A 119 -4.22 21.16 3.18
N GLY A 120 -4.61 19.90 3.39
CA GLY A 120 -4.66 18.87 2.36
C GLY A 120 -3.30 18.24 2.03
N VAL A 121 -3.23 17.60 0.87
CA VAL A 121 -2.03 16.90 0.39
C VAL A 121 -1.61 17.37 -1.00
N VAL A 122 -0.31 17.35 -1.26
CA VAL A 122 0.25 17.60 -2.58
C VAL A 122 0.66 16.27 -3.22
N LEU A 123 0.44 16.15 -4.53
CA LEU A 123 0.96 15.06 -5.34
C LEU A 123 2.16 15.56 -6.13
N THR A 124 3.28 14.86 -6.04
CA THR A 124 4.47 15.15 -6.85
C THR A 124 4.95 13.87 -7.54
N ALA A 125 5.82 14.03 -8.54
CA ALA A 125 6.44 12.92 -9.25
C ALA A 125 7.94 13.18 -9.43
N ASP A 126 8.75 12.12 -9.34
CA ASP A 126 10.20 12.21 -9.56
C ASP A 126 10.58 12.40 -11.03
N ALA A 127 9.71 11.98 -11.95
CA ALA A 127 9.91 12.09 -13.39
C ALA A 127 8.58 12.24 -14.14
N GLY A 128 8.63 12.73 -15.38
CA GLY A 128 7.57 12.56 -16.37
C GLY A 128 6.21 13.24 -16.12
N GLY A 129 6.00 13.84 -14.96
CA GLY A 129 4.70 14.37 -14.54
C GLY A 129 3.66 13.26 -14.30
N ILE A 130 2.63 13.57 -13.51
CA ILE A 130 1.49 12.67 -13.30
C ILE A 130 0.32 13.15 -14.17
N THR A 131 -0.20 12.29 -15.03
CA THR A 131 -1.38 12.60 -15.85
C THR A 131 -2.59 11.83 -15.33
N GLY A 132 -3.37 12.51 -14.49
CA GLY A 132 -4.68 12.02 -14.03
C GLY A 132 -5.75 12.13 -15.12
N ARG A 133 -6.87 11.43 -14.92
CA ARG A 133 -8.02 11.45 -15.84
C ARG A 133 -8.89 12.65 -15.59
N ALA A 134 -8.80 13.68 -16.43
CA ALA A 134 -9.60 14.92 -16.34
C ALA A 134 -11.13 14.74 -16.17
N SER A 135 -11.68 13.56 -16.47
CA SER A 135 -13.07 13.18 -16.18
C SER A 135 -13.18 12.42 -14.85
N GLU A 136 -12.67 13.03 -13.77
CA GLU A 136 -12.58 12.45 -12.41
C GLU A 136 -13.94 12.21 -11.75
N HIS A 137 -15.07 12.49 -12.42
CA HIS A 137 -16.36 12.69 -11.74
C HIS A 137 -17.43 11.66 -12.07
N SER A 138 -17.16 10.70 -12.96
CA SER A 138 -18.21 9.76 -13.39
C SER A 138 -17.86 8.29 -13.21
N THR A 139 -16.60 7.88 -13.41
CA THR A 139 -16.24 6.46 -13.34
C THR A 139 -15.08 6.14 -12.41
N HIS A 140 -14.14 7.07 -12.19
CA HIS A 140 -12.91 6.81 -11.42
C HIS A 140 -12.42 8.06 -10.67
N PRO A 141 -13.18 8.57 -9.67
CA PRO A 141 -12.71 9.66 -8.83
C PRO A 141 -11.52 9.24 -7.97
N PRO A 142 -10.57 10.13 -7.67
CA PRO A 142 -9.68 9.94 -6.54
C PRO A 142 -10.50 9.72 -5.26
N SER A 143 -10.13 8.73 -4.46
CA SER A 143 -10.81 8.45 -3.19
C SER A 143 -9.80 8.21 -2.08
N LEU A 144 -10.11 8.69 -0.89
CA LEU A 144 -9.33 8.43 0.32
C LEU A 144 -10.12 7.46 1.21
N GLU A 145 -9.58 6.27 1.41
CA GLU A 145 -10.08 5.30 2.37
C GLU A 145 -9.31 5.46 3.69
N ILE A 146 -10.02 5.57 4.81
CA ILE A 146 -9.41 5.72 6.13
C ILE A 146 -10.06 4.71 7.08
N THR A 147 -9.22 3.88 7.72
CA THR A 147 -9.61 3.09 8.89
C THR A 147 -9.10 3.80 10.14
N TYR A 148 -9.98 4.07 11.11
CA TYR A 148 -9.64 4.83 12.30
C TYR A 148 -10.37 4.32 13.54
N THR A 149 -9.92 4.77 14.71
CA THR A 149 -10.61 4.61 16.00
C THR A 149 -10.55 5.91 16.79
N TYR A 150 -11.48 6.09 17.74
CA TYR A 150 -11.38 7.13 18.76
C TYR A 150 -10.97 6.51 20.09
N GLY A 151 -10.05 7.15 20.82
CA GLY A 151 -9.52 6.68 22.09
C GLY A 151 -8.26 5.84 21.89
N GLN A 152 -7.90 4.93 22.81
CA GLN A 152 -6.64 4.21 22.64
C GLN A 152 -6.63 3.40 21.32
N PRO A 153 -5.59 3.53 20.47
CA PRO A 153 -5.51 2.72 19.28
C PRO A 153 -5.52 1.24 19.68
N PRO A 154 -6.19 0.38 18.91
CA PRO A 154 -6.13 -1.05 19.15
C PRO A 154 -4.66 -1.49 19.17
N PRO A 155 -4.26 -2.36 20.11
CA PRO A 155 -2.89 -2.84 20.17
C PRO A 155 -2.52 -3.52 18.86
N THR A 156 -1.33 -3.21 18.37
CA THR A 156 -0.66 -4.02 17.36
C THR A 156 0.16 -5.10 18.04
N TYR A 157 0.40 -6.18 17.31
CA TYR A 157 1.15 -7.33 17.75
C TYR A 157 2.26 -7.61 16.75
N THR A 158 3.45 -7.94 17.25
CA THR A 158 4.61 -8.20 16.39
C THR A 158 4.55 -9.62 15.84
N LEU A 159 4.65 -9.74 14.51
CA LEU A 159 4.93 -11.00 13.82
C LEU A 159 6.43 -11.05 13.50
N THR A 160 7.10 -12.09 14.01
CA THR A 160 8.49 -12.38 13.68
C THR A 160 8.53 -13.60 12.77
N VAL A 161 9.11 -13.45 11.57
CA VAL A 161 9.26 -14.53 10.59
C VAL A 161 10.75 -14.88 10.46
N HIS A 162 11.11 -16.12 10.74
CA HIS A 162 12.46 -16.64 10.53
C HIS A 162 12.55 -17.46 9.24
N SER A 163 13.63 -17.24 8.48
CA SER A 163 13.84 -17.83 7.15
C SER A 163 12.68 -17.55 6.19
N GLY A 164 12.16 -16.33 6.25
CA GLY A 164 11.08 -15.86 5.41
C GLY A 164 10.84 -14.38 5.57
N SER A 165 9.77 -13.91 4.94
CA SER A 165 9.32 -12.51 4.92
C SER A 165 7.87 -12.38 5.38
N GLY A 166 7.46 -11.15 5.70
CA GLY A 166 6.15 -10.83 6.27
C GLY A 166 6.19 -10.49 7.76
N ASP A 167 7.38 -10.20 8.31
CA ASP A 167 7.52 -9.63 9.65
C ASP A 167 6.99 -8.19 9.73
N GLY A 168 6.56 -7.79 10.93
CA GLY A 168 6.02 -6.46 11.14
C GLY A 168 5.14 -6.34 12.38
N SER A 169 4.51 -5.18 12.55
CA SER A 169 3.50 -4.96 13.59
C SER A 169 2.12 -4.88 12.95
N TYR A 170 1.20 -5.74 13.38
CA TYR A 170 -0.10 -5.91 12.76
C TYR A 170 -1.22 -5.84 13.79
N PHE A 171 -2.38 -5.32 13.41
CA PHE A 171 -3.59 -5.44 14.22
C PHE A 171 -4.04 -6.90 14.30
N ALA A 172 -4.72 -7.27 15.38
CA ALA A 172 -5.39 -8.57 15.46
C ALA A 172 -6.35 -8.75 14.27
N ALA A 173 -6.43 -9.98 13.75
CA ALA A 173 -7.19 -10.39 12.58
C ALA A 173 -6.71 -9.82 11.23
N ALA A 174 -5.63 -9.02 11.17
CA ALA A 174 -5.00 -8.66 9.91
C ALA A 174 -4.53 -9.94 9.18
N VAL A 175 -4.78 -10.01 7.86
CA VAL A 175 -4.29 -11.10 7.01
C VAL A 175 -2.98 -10.65 6.38
N VAL A 176 -1.89 -11.32 6.73
CA VAL A 176 -0.53 -10.98 6.30
C VAL A 176 -0.01 -12.06 5.37
N SER A 177 0.50 -11.68 4.21
CA SER A 177 1.24 -12.58 3.32
C SER A 177 2.59 -12.90 3.93
N ILE A 178 2.91 -14.19 4.01
CA ILE A 178 4.20 -14.69 4.48
C ILE A 178 4.80 -15.58 3.41
N GLN A 179 6.11 -15.44 3.19
CA GLN A 179 6.82 -16.20 2.17
C GLN A 179 8.13 -16.74 2.75
N ALA A 180 8.36 -18.04 2.60
CA ALA A 180 9.61 -18.68 3.00
C ALA A 180 10.74 -18.23 2.08
N ASP A 181 11.93 -18.04 2.64
CA ASP A 181 13.13 -17.74 1.87
C ASP A 181 13.46 -18.91 0.92
N PRO A 182 14.23 -18.67 -0.15
CA PRO A 182 14.71 -19.74 -1.02
C PRO A 182 15.42 -20.85 -0.22
N ALA A 183 15.01 -22.10 -0.46
CA ALA A 183 15.59 -23.24 0.21
C ALA A 183 17.10 -23.37 -0.07
N PRO A 184 17.91 -23.81 0.91
CA PRO A 184 19.30 -24.15 0.68
C PRO A 184 19.47 -25.23 -0.41
N SER A 185 20.64 -25.27 -1.06
CA SER A 185 20.90 -26.24 -2.13
C SER A 185 20.66 -27.69 -1.67
N GLY A 186 19.90 -28.43 -2.48
CA GLY A 186 19.51 -29.82 -2.21
C GLY A 186 18.35 -29.98 -1.22
N GLN A 187 17.71 -28.89 -0.80
CA GLN A 187 16.56 -28.90 0.09
C GLN A 187 15.33 -28.27 -0.58
N ALA A 188 14.16 -28.65 -0.08
CA ALA A 188 12.89 -28.02 -0.41
C ALA A 188 12.25 -27.47 0.87
N PHE A 189 11.38 -26.49 0.73
CA PHE A 189 10.51 -26.04 1.83
C PHE A 189 9.75 -27.25 2.40
N ASP A 190 9.63 -27.32 3.72
CA ASP A 190 9.01 -28.42 4.42
C ASP A 190 7.70 -27.98 5.09
N VAL A 191 7.81 -27.09 6.10
CA VAL A 191 6.66 -26.64 6.88
C VAL A 191 6.97 -25.33 7.63
N TRP A 192 5.93 -24.56 7.93
CA TRP A 192 6.00 -23.49 8.94
C TRP A 192 5.84 -24.06 10.35
N ILE A 193 6.74 -23.72 11.27
CA ILE A 193 6.67 -24.10 12.70
C ILE A 193 6.61 -22.87 13.62
N GLY A 194 6.30 -23.08 14.90
CA GLY A 194 6.19 -22.01 15.90
C GLY A 194 4.72 -21.71 16.22
N ASP A 195 4.38 -20.42 16.29
CA ASP A 195 3.02 -19.92 16.53
C ASP A 195 2.17 -20.00 15.26
N THR A 196 1.86 -21.23 14.83
CA THR A 196 1.23 -21.51 13.52
C THR A 196 -0.28 -21.31 13.47
N VAL A 197 -0.89 -20.83 14.54
CA VAL A 197 -2.34 -20.56 14.60
C VAL A 197 -2.68 -19.45 13.61
N GLY A 198 -3.66 -19.71 12.74
CA GLY A 198 -4.14 -18.73 11.76
C GLY A 198 -3.38 -18.75 10.44
N ILE A 199 -2.35 -19.60 10.26
CA ILE A 199 -1.72 -19.82 8.96
C ILE A 199 -2.66 -20.63 8.07
N ALA A 200 -2.88 -20.17 6.83
CA ALA A 200 -3.81 -20.78 5.89
C ALA A 200 -3.35 -22.17 5.42
N SER A 201 -2.05 -22.33 5.15
CA SER A 201 -1.44 -23.62 4.78
C SER A 201 -0.01 -23.72 5.31
N LEU A 202 0.25 -24.70 6.19
CA LEU A 202 1.57 -24.87 6.78
C LEU A 202 2.60 -25.43 5.81
N HIS A 203 2.17 -26.06 4.72
CA HIS A 203 3.01 -26.74 3.74
C HIS A 203 3.18 -25.96 2.43
N ASP A 204 2.64 -24.74 2.35
CA ASP A 204 2.89 -23.84 1.23
C ASP A 204 3.94 -22.79 1.62
N ALA A 205 4.99 -22.69 0.80
CA ALA A 205 6.07 -21.72 1.00
C ALA A 205 5.59 -20.26 0.85
N ASP A 206 4.50 -20.04 0.12
CA ASP A 206 3.82 -18.75 -0.04
C ASP A 206 2.38 -18.93 0.48
N THR A 207 2.07 -18.27 1.59
CA THR A 207 0.79 -18.43 2.29
C THR A 207 0.41 -17.16 3.05
N THR A 208 -0.64 -17.22 3.86
CA THR A 208 -1.05 -16.12 4.72
C THR A 208 -1.19 -16.54 6.17
N ILE A 209 -1.01 -15.60 7.08
CA ILE A 209 -1.35 -15.74 8.51
C ILE A 209 -2.40 -14.69 8.89
N THR A 210 -3.43 -15.12 9.61
CA THR A 210 -4.34 -14.20 10.30
C THR A 210 -3.76 -13.88 11.67
N MET A 211 -3.34 -12.62 11.87
CA MET A 211 -2.62 -12.21 13.06
C MET A 211 -3.43 -12.45 14.35
N PRO A 212 -2.91 -13.20 15.34
CA PRO A 212 -3.59 -13.37 16.61
C PRO A 212 -3.52 -12.08 17.46
N PRO A 213 -4.35 -11.96 18.51
CA PRO A 213 -4.27 -10.85 19.46
C PRO A 213 -3.13 -11.02 20.48
N THR A 214 -1.95 -11.43 19.99
CA THR A 214 -0.70 -11.61 20.74
C THR A 214 0.47 -11.60 19.77
N GLU A 215 1.68 -11.34 20.24
CA GLU A 215 2.91 -11.54 19.44
C GLU A 215 2.98 -12.99 18.94
N ALA A 216 3.52 -13.17 17.73
CA ALA A 216 3.66 -14.48 17.08
C ALA A 216 5.06 -14.61 16.47
N THR A 217 5.70 -15.77 16.67
CA THR A 217 6.97 -16.12 16.06
C THR A 217 6.84 -17.40 15.25
N ILE A 218 7.17 -17.33 13.96
CA ILE A 218 7.12 -18.47 13.04
C ILE A 218 8.45 -18.65 12.33
N THR A 219 8.73 -19.88 11.91
CA THR A 219 9.97 -20.25 11.21
C THR A 219 9.66 -21.15 10.02
N ALA A 220 10.18 -20.83 8.84
CA ALA A 220 10.18 -21.74 7.71
C ALA A 220 11.26 -22.81 7.92
N THR A 221 10.90 -24.09 7.79
CA THR A 221 11.85 -25.20 7.81
C THR A 221 12.03 -25.82 6.44
N TYR A 222 13.16 -26.48 6.25
CA TYR A 222 13.55 -27.10 5.00
C TYR A 222 14.02 -28.52 5.25
N GLN A 223 13.73 -29.41 4.31
CA GLN A 223 14.11 -30.81 4.37
C GLN A 223 14.85 -31.22 3.10
N PRO A 224 15.65 -32.32 3.13
CA PRO A 224 16.26 -32.84 1.91
C PRO A 224 15.21 -33.07 0.82
N GLY A 225 15.42 -32.45 -0.34
CA GLY A 225 14.49 -32.58 -1.45
C GLY A 225 14.50 -34.00 -2.00
N ILE A 226 13.33 -34.52 -2.37
CA ILE A 226 13.23 -35.81 -3.06
C ILE A 226 13.58 -35.57 -4.54
N PRO A 227 14.60 -36.25 -5.09
CA PRO A 227 14.96 -36.09 -6.50
C PRO A 227 13.91 -36.75 -7.41
N HIS A 228 13.45 -35.99 -8.39
CA HIS A 228 12.62 -36.40 -9.51
C HIS A 228 13.45 -36.38 -10.79
N THR A 229 13.37 -37.45 -11.58
CA THR A 229 14.05 -37.51 -12.87
C THR A 229 13.15 -36.92 -13.95
N LEU A 230 13.62 -35.86 -14.61
CA LEU A 230 13.04 -35.35 -15.84
C LEU A 230 13.75 -36.00 -17.03
N THR A 231 12.96 -36.65 -17.88
CA THR A 231 13.45 -37.20 -19.16
C THR A 231 12.86 -36.39 -20.30
N VAL A 232 13.73 -35.78 -21.11
CA VAL A 232 13.33 -35.05 -22.32
C VAL A 232 13.71 -35.88 -23.54
N ASN A 233 12.72 -36.25 -24.36
CA ASN A 233 12.97 -36.99 -25.61
C ASN A 233 13.23 -36.01 -26.75
N SER A 234 14.33 -36.22 -27.49
CA SER A 234 14.73 -35.36 -28.63
C SER A 234 14.82 -33.87 -28.25
N GLY A 235 15.48 -33.58 -27.13
CA GLY A 235 15.65 -32.23 -26.59
C GLY A 235 16.71 -32.16 -25.50
N SER A 236 16.82 -31.02 -24.81
CA SER A 236 17.67 -30.79 -23.64
C SER A 236 16.84 -30.48 -22.39
N GLY A 237 17.48 -30.62 -21.22
CA GLY A 237 16.86 -30.36 -19.92
C GLY A 237 16.60 -31.62 -19.10
N ASP A 238 17.05 -32.79 -19.56
CA ASP A 238 17.10 -34.01 -18.76
C ASP A 238 17.97 -33.84 -17.52
N GLY A 239 17.60 -34.52 -16.43
CA GLY A 239 18.32 -34.40 -15.17
C GLY A 239 17.53 -34.90 -13.97
N SER A 240 18.17 -34.82 -12.81
CA SER A 240 17.54 -35.08 -11.51
C SER A 240 17.34 -33.75 -10.80
N TYR A 241 16.08 -33.46 -10.46
CA TYR A 241 15.64 -32.17 -9.94
C TYR A 241 14.77 -32.38 -8.72
N ILE A 242 14.84 -31.48 -7.75
CA ILE A 242 13.91 -31.49 -6.61
C ILE A 242 12.66 -30.68 -6.95
N GLU A 243 11.59 -30.88 -6.20
CA GLU A 243 10.35 -30.11 -6.34
C GLU A 243 10.63 -28.59 -6.27
N GLY A 244 9.91 -27.81 -7.10
CA GLY A 244 10.11 -26.36 -7.24
C GLY A 244 11.26 -25.94 -8.17
N THR A 245 12.08 -26.87 -8.67
CA THR A 245 13.15 -26.52 -9.64
C THR A 245 12.55 -26.11 -10.99
N VAL A 246 12.83 -24.87 -11.44
CA VAL A 246 12.49 -24.42 -12.79
C VAL A 246 13.57 -24.87 -13.77
N VAL A 247 13.19 -25.75 -14.71
CA VAL A 247 14.12 -26.32 -15.71
C VAL A 247 13.79 -25.76 -17.10
N SER A 248 14.78 -25.20 -17.77
CA SER A 248 14.65 -24.83 -19.19
C SER A 248 14.78 -26.06 -20.07
N ILE A 249 13.80 -26.29 -20.95
CA ILE A 249 13.83 -27.38 -21.93
C ILE A 249 13.86 -26.84 -23.36
N GLN A 250 14.57 -27.51 -24.25
CA GLN A 250 14.67 -27.12 -25.66
C GLN A 250 14.55 -28.34 -26.58
N ALA A 251 13.78 -28.26 -27.66
CA ALA A 251 13.73 -29.31 -28.67
C ALA A 251 15.03 -29.36 -29.48
N SER A 252 15.48 -30.57 -29.82
CA SER A 252 16.55 -30.77 -30.81
C SER A 252 15.98 -30.65 -32.22
N PRO A 253 16.71 -30.04 -33.17
CA PRO A 253 16.30 -29.93 -34.57
C PRO A 253 16.18 -31.28 -35.29
#